data_AF-A0A1V1NS26-F1
#
_entry.id   AF-A0A1V1NS26-F1
#
_cell.length_a   1.000
_cell.length_b   1.000
_cell.length_c   1.000
_cell.angle_alpha   90.00
_cell.angle_beta   90.00
_cell.angle_gamma   90.00
#
_symmetry.space_group_name_H-M   'P 1'
#
loop_
_entity.id
_entity.type
_entity.pdbx_description
1 polymer ?
#
loop_
_entity_poly.entity_id
_entity_poly.type
_entity_poly.pdbx_seq_one_letter_code
_entity_poly.pdbx_strand_id
1 'polypeptide(L)'
;MPIKIPVWGGLASNSSAASYTMERSISMISSRGCPFNCRFCYRGAQGERKYGIRSALNVIREMEQNIKRYNLDFIGIIDDNFMVNSKRIQALAINIQLQGSGVFFHKKSVETILRTMKN
;
A
#
# COMPACT_ATOMS: atom_id res chain seq x y z
N MET A 1 21.47 -3.77 8.69
CA MET A 1 20.74 -4.60 9.69
C MET A 1 19.82 -5.54 8.93
N PRO A 2 19.82 -6.86 9.20
CA PRO A 2 18.92 -7.79 8.53
C PRO A 2 17.48 -7.54 8.96
N ILE A 3 16.57 -7.49 7.99
CA ILE A 3 15.13 -7.45 8.21
C ILE A 3 14.72 -8.83 8.76
N LYS A 4 14.05 -8.88 9.92
CA LYS A 4 13.60 -10.15 10.54
C LYS A 4 12.14 -10.53 10.26
N ILE A 5 11.41 -9.67 9.55
CA ILE A 5 10.00 -9.91 9.23
C ILE A 5 9.89 -10.89 8.06
N PRO A 6 8.89 -11.80 8.10
CA PRO A 6 8.68 -12.77 7.03
C PRO A 6 8.38 -12.04 5.73
N VAL A 7 8.90 -12.61 4.65
CA VAL A 7 8.69 -12.08 3.30
C VAL A 7 7.23 -12.26 2.92
N TRP A 8 6.61 -11.17 2.50
CA TRP A 8 5.23 -11.12 2.07
C TRP A 8 5.01 -12.08 0.89
N GLY A 9 3.83 -12.69 0.78
CA GLY A 9 3.53 -13.67 -0.28
C GLY A 9 3.43 -15.08 0.27
N GLY A 10 4.05 -16.05 -0.41
CA GLY A 10 3.98 -17.46 -0.03
C GLY A 10 4.60 -17.75 1.36
N LEU A 11 5.71 -17.09 1.70
CA LEU A 11 6.39 -17.27 2.98
C LEU A 11 5.56 -16.76 4.16
N ALA A 12 4.91 -15.60 4.03
CA ALA A 12 4.00 -15.06 5.04
C ALA A 12 2.55 -15.54 4.89
N SER A 13 2.22 -16.30 3.84
CA SER A 13 0.86 -16.75 3.49
C SER A 13 -0.20 -15.63 3.48
N ASN A 14 0.20 -14.42 3.08
CA ASN A 14 -0.62 -13.20 3.16
C ASN A 14 -0.86 -12.52 1.80
N SER A 15 -0.49 -13.16 0.68
CA SER A 15 -0.95 -12.76 -0.67
C SER A 15 -1.68 -13.88 -1.35
N SER A 16 -2.84 -13.55 -1.91
CA SER A 16 -3.71 -14.49 -2.62
C SER A 16 -3.41 -14.65 -4.12
N ALA A 17 -2.53 -13.83 -4.74
CA ALA A 17 -2.38 -13.86 -6.22
C ALA A 17 -1.10 -13.21 -6.81
N ALA A 18 0.00 -13.10 -6.06
CA ALA A 18 1.22 -12.48 -6.61
C ALA A 18 2.00 -13.44 -7.52
N SER A 19 1.95 -13.24 -8.85
CA SER A 19 2.81 -13.95 -9.82
C SER A 19 4.29 -13.50 -9.80
N TYR A 20 4.71 -12.73 -8.80
CA TYR A 20 6.07 -12.24 -8.65
C TYR A 20 6.67 -12.74 -7.33
N THR A 21 7.94 -13.09 -7.37
CA THR A 21 8.73 -13.39 -6.19
C THR A 21 9.26 -12.08 -5.60
N MET A 22 9.18 -11.95 -4.29
CA MET A 22 9.85 -10.88 -3.55
C MET A 22 10.82 -11.52 -2.57
N GLU A 23 11.94 -10.86 -2.33
CA GLU A 23 13.02 -11.32 -1.45
C GLU A 23 13.07 -10.49 -0.17
N ARG A 24 12.68 -9.21 -0.23
CA ARG A 24 12.84 -8.25 0.87
C ARG A 24 11.65 -7.29 0.95
N SER A 25 10.67 -7.70 1.75
CA SER A 25 9.43 -6.94 1.92
C SER A 25 9.21 -6.43 3.34
N ILE A 26 8.47 -5.33 3.46
CA ILE A 26 7.83 -4.92 4.73
C ILE A 26 6.35 -4.64 4.52
N SER A 27 5.59 -4.60 5.62
CA SER A 27 4.23 -4.08 5.64
C SER A 27 4.23 -2.62 6.08
N MET A 28 3.34 -1.80 5.53
CA MET A 28 3.16 -0.41 5.92
C MET A 28 1.67 -0.05 6.02
N ILE A 29 1.34 0.85 6.94
CA ILE A 29 -0.01 1.40 7.12
C ILE A 29 -0.01 2.85 6.63
N SER A 30 -0.86 3.13 5.65
CA SER A 30 -1.06 4.47 5.07
C SER A 30 -2.39 5.09 5.52
N SER A 31 -3.33 4.26 5.97
CA SER A 31 -4.61 4.67 6.56
C SER A 31 -5.15 3.57 7.49
N ARG A 32 -6.02 3.95 8.45
CA ARG A 32 -6.70 3.00 9.35
C ARG A 32 -8.19 3.26 9.38
N GLY A 33 -8.95 2.18 9.47
CA GLY A 33 -10.41 2.20 9.42
C GLY A 33 -10.95 2.38 8.01
N CYS A 34 -12.27 2.50 7.92
CA CYS A 34 -13.00 2.61 6.67
C CYS A 34 -14.19 3.56 6.88
N PRO A 35 -14.48 4.50 5.97
CA PRO A 35 -15.62 5.40 6.14
C PRO A 35 -16.96 4.74 5.82
N PHE A 36 -16.96 3.50 5.33
CA PHE A 36 -18.18 2.75 5.03
C PHE A 36 -18.70 1.99 6.25
N ASN A 37 -20.03 1.87 6.37
CA ASN A 37 -20.70 1.14 7.45
C ASN A 37 -21.41 -0.12 6.90
N CYS A 38 -20.66 -0.98 6.21
CA CYS A 38 -21.19 -2.18 5.58
C CYS A 38 -21.76 -3.16 6.62
N ARG A 39 -23.00 -3.62 6.44
CA ARG A 39 -23.71 -4.50 7.39
C ARG A 39 -23.00 -5.84 7.64
N PHE A 40 -22.28 -6.35 6.66
CA PHE A 40 -21.53 -7.59 6.76
C PHE A 40 -20.14 -7.41 7.40
N CYS A 41 -19.67 -6.18 7.60
CA CYS A 41 -18.29 -5.93 7.99
C CYS A 41 -18.12 -6.01 9.51
N TYR A 42 -17.28 -6.94 9.96
CA TYR A 42 -16.96 -7.13 11.38
C TYR A 42 -16.22 -5.93 12.02
N ARG A 43 -15.56 -5.07 11.22
CA ARG A 43 -14.84 -3.87 11.72
C ARG A 43 -15.72 -2.92 12.53
N GLY A 44 -17.01 -2.86 12.23
CA GLY A 44 -17.98 -2.07 13.00
C GLY A 44 -18.01 -2.48 14.49
N ALA A 45 -17.78 -3.75 14.80
CA ALA A 45 -17.67 -4.28 16.16
C ALA A 45 -16.29 -4.02 16.80
N GLN A 46 -15.26 -3.72 16.01
CA GLN A 46 -13.91 -3.37 16.48
C GLN A 46 -13.69 -1.86 16.68
N GLY A 47 -14.75 -1.05 16.57
CA GLY A 47 -14.69 0.39 16.89
C GLY A 47 -14.09 1.30 15.81
N GLU A 48 -13.68 0.76 14.67
CA GLU A 48 -13.01 1.51 13.61
C GLU A 48 -14.00 2.05 12.56
N ARG A 49 -14.81 3.04 12.96
CA ARG A 49 -15.60 3.87 12.02
C ARG A 49 -14.94 5.20 11.68
N LYS A 50 -13.87 5.55 12.38
CA LYS A 50 -13.08 6.76 12.11
C LYS A 50 -12.05 6.40 11.06
N TYR A 51 -12.11 7.07 9.91
CA TYR A 51 -11.13 6.88 8.84
C TYR A 51 -9.98 7.86 9.02
N GLY A 52 -8.85 7.37 9.53
CA GLY A 52 -7.62 8.13 9.67
C GLY A 52 -6.73 7.93 8.45
N ILE A 53 -6.33 9.03 7.82
CA ILE A 53 -5.60 9.00 6.54
C ILE A 53 -4.30 9.80 6.65
N ARG A 54 -3.19 9.23 6.17
CA ARG A 54 -1.91 9.96 6.08
C ARG A 54 -1.85 10.71 4.76
N SER A 55 -1.12 11.83 4.72
CA SER A 55 -0.91 12.56 3.46
C SER A 55 -0.05 11.73 2.50
N ALA A 56 -0.31 11.86 1.20
CA ALA A 56 0.42 11.12 0.17
C ALA A 56 1.95 11.33 0.29
N LEU A 57 2.37 12.58 0.47
CA LEU A 57 3.79 12.93 0.60
C LEU A 57 4.45 12.32 1.85
N ASN A 58 3.73 12.26 2.97
CA ASN A 58 4.25 11.61 4.18
C ASN A 58 4.46 10.10 3.96
N VAL A 59 3.54 9.44 3.27
CA VAL A 59 3.63 8.02 2.94
C VAL A 59 4.81 7.76 1.98
N ILE A 60 4.96 8.55 0.92
CA ILE A 60 6.04 8.38 -0.07
C ILE A 60 7.41 8.55 0.57
N ARG A 61 7.61 9.56 1.43
CA ARG A 61 8.88 9.75 2.13
C ARG A 61 9.24 8.55 3.01
N GLU A 62 8.26 7.96 3.70
CA GLU A 62 8.51 6.75 4.50
C GLU A 62 8.87 5.56 3.61
N MET A 63 8.18 5.38 2.48
CA MET A 63 8.51 4.32 1.51
C MET A 63 9.95 4.46 1.02
N GLU A 64 10.35 5.66 0.60
CA GLU A 64 11.71 5.93 0.12
C GLU A 64 12.77 5.65 1.20
N GLN A 65 12.53 6.11 2.43
CA GLN A 65 13.44 5.85 3.55
C GLN A 65 13.59 4.35 3.80
N ASN A 66 12.49 3.61 3.79
CA ASN A 66 12.50 2.18 4.03
C ASN A 66 13.17 1.41 2.89
N ILE A 67 12.92 1.77 1.63
CA ILE A 67 13.57 1.14 0.48
C ILE A 67 15.08 1.35 0.55
N LYS A 68 15.54 2.59 0.76
CA LYS A 68 16.98 2.91 0.84
C LYS A 68 17.65 2.24 2.03
N ARG A 69 17.00 2.26 3.20
CA ARG A 69 17.58 1.75 4.44
C ARG A 69 17.65 0.22 4.49
N TYR A 70 16.66 -0.44 3.91
CA TYR A 70 16.49 -1.89 4.07
C TYR A 70 16.66 -2.68 2.77
N ASN A 71 16.91 -1.98 1.65
CA ASN A 71 17.02 -2.56 0.30
C ASN A 71 15.78 -3.41 -0.02
N LEU A 72 14.61 -2.76 -0.03
CA LEU A 72 13.33 -3.43 -0.24
C LEU A 72 13.00 -3.51 -1.72
N ASP A 73 12.47 -4.66 -2.13
CA ASP A 73 11.86 -4.86 -3.44
C ASP A 73 10.32 -4.80 -3.39
N PHE A 74 9.75 -4.85 -2.18
CA PHE A 74 8.30 -4.80 -1.99
C PHE A 74 7.87 -4.09 -0.70
N ILE A 75 6.76 -3.35 -0.78
CA ILE A 75 6.06 -2.80 0.39
C ILE A 75 4.58 -3.16 0.26
N GLY A 76 4.09 -3.98 1.19
CA GLY A 76 2.68 -4.33 1.26
C GLY A 76 1.88 -3.30 2.07
N ILE A 77 0.82 -2.75 1.48
CA ILE A 77 -0.11 -1.87 2.19
C ILE A 77 -1.21 -2.71 2.83
N ILE A 78 -1.30 -2.65 4.16
CA ILE A 78 -2.26 -3.40 4.99
C ILE A 78 -3.42 -2.53 5.48
N ASP A 79 -3.78 -1.49 4.73
CA ASP A 79 -4.92 -0.63 5.07
C ASP A 79 -6.23 -1.42 4.98
N ASP A 80 -7.18 -1.16 5.88
CA ASP A 80 -8.54 -1.73 5.78
C ASP A 80 -9.22 -1.32 4.46
N ASN A 81 -8.95 -0.09 3.99
CA ASN A 81 -9.43 0.38 2.70
C ASN A 81 -8.50 1.46 2.10
N PHE A 82 -7.50 1.01 1.36
CA PHE A 82 -6.49 1.90 0.76
C PHE A 82 -7.08 2.88 -0.27
N MET A 83 -7.98 2.40 -1.14
CA MET A 83 -8.39 3.09 -2.38
C MET A 83 -9.59 4.05 -2.22
N VAL A 84 -10.09 4.29 -1.00
CA VAL A 84 -11.32 5.09 -0.81
C VAL A 84 -11.23 6.52 -1.32
N ASN A 85 -10.08 7.17 -1.14
CA ASN A 85 -9.92 8.58 -1.49
C ASN A 85 -9.19 8.70 -2.82
N SER A 86 -9.97 8.88 -3.90
CA SER A 86 -9.44 8.99 -5.26
C SER A 86 -8.38 10.09 -5.37
N LYS A 87 -8.61 11.29 -4.83
CA LYS A 87 -7.63 12.40 -4.85
C LYS A 87 -6.31 12.00 -4.19
N ARG A 88 -6.33 11.27 -3.06
CA ARG A 88 -5.11 10.76 -2.43
C ARG A 88 -4.41 9.74 -3.30
N ILE A 89 -5.15 8.81 -3.92
CA ILE A 89 -4.58 7.79 -4.80
C ILE A 89 -3.91 8.44 -6.01
N GLN A 90 -4.52 9.49 -6.58
CA GLN A 90 -3.90 10.26 -7.67
C GLN A 90 -2.60 10.92 -7.23
N ALA A 91 -2.60 11.58 -6.07
CA ALA A 91 -1.41 12.18 -5.51
C ALA A 91 -0.31 11.14 -5.26
N LEU A 92 -0.65 9.97 -4.71
CA LEU A 92 0.30 8.87 -4.52
C LEU A 92 0.89 8.40 -5.87
N ALA A 93 0.04 8.14 -6.87
CA ALA A 93 0.47 7.67 -8.18
C ALA A 93 1.44 8.65 -8.86
N ILE A 94 1.11 9.95 -8.86
CA ILE A 94 1.96 11.01 -9.42
C ILE A 94 3.33 11.04 -8.71
N ASN A 95 3.33 11.01 -7.36
CA ASN A 95 4.58 11.07 -6.61
C ASN A 95 5.45 9.82 -6.81
N ILE A 96 4.85 8.63 -6.92
CA ILE A 96 5.59 7.39 -7.21
C ILE A 96 6.26 7.47 -8.58
N GLN A 97 5.55 7.96 -9.59
CA GLN A 97 6.06 8.04 -10.96
C GLN A 97 7.20 9.05 -11.11
N LEU A 98 7.12 10.19 -10.43
CA LEU A 98 8.17 11.24 -10.47
C LEU A 98 9.48 10.81 -9.80
N GLN A 99 9.43 9.88 -8.85
CA GLN A 99 10.59 9.52 -8.03
C GLN A 99 11.43 8.38 -8.61
N GLY A 100 11.04 7.81 -9.77
CA GLY A 100 11.82 6.79 -10.50
C GLY A 100 12.20 5.56 -9.68
N SER A 101 11.60 5.38 -8.50
CA SER A 101 11.97 4.36 -7.52
C SER A 101 11.08 3.16 -7.75
N GLY A 102 11.68 1.98 -7.87
CA GLY A 102 11.01 0.68 -8.06
C GLY A 102 10.15 0.26 -6.87
N VAL A 103 9.20 1.10 -6.48
CA VAL A 103 8.20 0.84 -5.45
C VAL A 103 7.06 0.10 -6.14
N PHE A 104 7.20 -1.22 -6.23
CA PHE A 104 6.18 -2.06 -6.87
C PHE A 104 4.95 -2.17 -5.97
N PHE A 105 4.07 -1.17 -6.02
CA PHE A 105 2.65 -1.51 -6.20
C PHE A 105 2.59 -2.26 -7.53
N HIS A 106 1.97 -3.44 -7.58
CA HIS A 106 1.85 -4.27 -8.78
C HIS A 106 1.77 -3.38 -10.04
N LYS A 107 2.80 -3.39 -10.91
CA LYS A 107 3.01 -2.36 -11.96
C LYS A 107 1.75 -2.11 -12.80
N LYS A 108 0.96 -3.17 -13.02
CA LYS A 108 -0.37 -3.14 -13.65
C LYS A 108 -1.38 -2.29 -12.90
N SER A 109 -1.40 -2.26 -11.57
CA SER A 109 -2.36 -1.48 -10.78
C SER A 109 -2.14 0.03 -10.92
N VAL A 110 -0.89 0.49 -10.95
CA VAL A 110 -0.58 1.93 -11.18
C VAL A 110 -0.90 2.33 -12.62
N GLU A 111 -0.49 1.53 -13.61
CA GLU A 111 -0.85 1.74 -15.01
C GLU A 111 -2.36 1.67 -15.24
N THR A 112 -3.09 0.78 -14.56
CA THR A 112 -4.55 0.66 -14.61
C THR A 112 -5.21 1.89 -14.01
N ILE A 113 -4.79 2.33 -12.81
CA ILE A 113 -5.30 3.57 -12.19
C ILE A 113 -5.09 4.75 -13.15
N LEU A 114 -3.91 4.88 -13.74
CA LEU A 114 -3.61 5.98 -14.67
C LEU A 114 -4.36 5.85 -16.01
N ARG A 115 -4.60 4.63 -16.51
CA ARG A 115 -5.45 4.38 -17.70
C ARG A 115 -6.90 4.76 -17.45
N THR A 116 -7.44 4.41 -16.30
CA THR A 116 -8.81 4.77 -15.91
C THR A 116 -8.96 6.29 -15.73
N MET A 117 -7.88 7.02 -15.48
CA MET A 117 -7.88 8.49 -15.35
C MET A 117 -7.76 9.26 -16.67
N LYS A 118 -7.37 8.60 -17.77
CA LYS A 118 -7.27 9.23 -19.10
C LYS A 118 -8.56 9.11 -19.93
N ASN A 119 -9.56 8.40 -19.40
CA ASN A 119 -10.90 8.29 -19.97
C ASN A 119 -11.90 9.06 -19.13
#